data_AF-A0A2S8BAJ4-F1
#
_entry.id   AF-A0A2S8BAJ4-F1
#
_cell.length_a   1.000
_cell.length_b   1.000
_cell.length_c   1.000
_cell.angle_alpha   90.00
_cell.angle_beta   90.00
_cell.angle_gamma   90.00
#
_symmetry.space_group_name_H-M   'P 1'
#
loop_
_entity.id
_entity.type
_entity.pdbx_description
1 polymer ?
#
loop_
_entity_poly.entity_id
_entity_poly.type
_entity_poly.pdbx_seq_one_letter_code
_entity_poly.pdbx_strand_id
1 'polypeptide(L)' 'MALYAVRNKATESIRLVDAPTNAAALRHVAGDEFAVTIPKSREVAKLVADGVKVEDYGEQPEAGEGEG' A
#
# COMPACT_ATOMS: atom_id res chain seq x y z
N MET A 1 -9.51 -8.48 -3.85
CA MET A 1 -8.14 -8.25 -4.36
C MET A 1 -7.16 -8.73 -3.29
N ALA A 2 -5.85 -8.69 -3.53
CA ALA A 2 -4.86 -9.13 -2.56
C ALA A 2 -4.25 -7.92 -1.85
N LEU A 3 -4.06 -8.03 -0.54
CA LEU A 3 -3.40 -7.00 0.24
C LEU A 3 -1.88 -7.19 0.18
N TYR A 4 -1.17 -6.12 -0.15
CA TYR A 4 0.28 -6.08 -0.23
C TYR A 4 0.83 -5.12 0.81
N ALA A 5 1.76 -5.60 1.64
CA ALA A 5 2.52 -4.74 2.54
C ALA A 5 3.72 -4.20 1.79
N VAL A 6 3.71 -2.89 1.57
CA VAL A 6 4.79 -2.14 0.96
C VAL A 6 5.60 -1.49 2.08
N ARG A 7 6.86 -1.88 2.22
CA ARG A 7 7.81 -1.24 3.14
C ARG A 7 8.72 -0.30 2.36
N ASN A 8 8.71 0.98 2.71
CA ASN A 8 9.73 1.91 2.26
C ASN A 8 11.07 1.57 2.94
N LYS A 9 12.13 1.35 2.18
CA LYS A 9 13.45 0.99 2.71
C LYS A 9 14.20 2.18 3.31
N ALA A 10 13.92 3.40 2.86
CA ALA A 10 14.57 4.63 3.31
C ALA A 10 13.99 5.13 4.65
N THR A 11 12.67 5.04 4.84
CA THR A 11 11.97 5.53 6.04
C THR A 11 11.45 4.44 6.95
N GLU A 12 11.65 3.17 6.57
CA GLU A 12 11.13 1.97 7.24
C GLU A 12 9.60 1.93 7.41
N SER A 13 8.88 2.87 6.78
CA SER A 13 7.43 3.01 6.88
C SER A 13 6.73 1.91 6.09
N ILE A 14 5.68 1.34 6.68
CA ILE A 14 4.87 0.28 6.07
C ILE A 14 3.54 0.88 5.62
N ARG A 15 3.11 0.53 4.40
CA ARG A 15 1.80 0.83 3.84
C ARG A 15 1.13 -0.45 3.38
N LEU A 16 -0.18 -0.51 3.47
CA LEU A 16 -0.95 -1.62 2.93
C LEU A 16 -1.62 -1.15 1.64
N VAL A 17 -1.41 -1.87 0.54
CA VAL A 17 -2.01 -1.54 -0.75
C VAL A 17 -2.89 -2.72 -1.16
N ASP A 18 -4.19 -2.48 -1.34
CA ASP A 18 -5.07 -3.45 -1.97
C ASP A 18 -4.88 -3.36 -3.49
N ALA A 19 -4.37 -4.43 -4.10
CA ALA A 19 -4.06 -4.45 -5.52
C ALA A 19 -4.35 -5.83 -6.15
N PRO A 20 -4.54 -5.90 -7.48
CA PRO A 20 -4.72 -7.19 -8.15
C PRO A 20 -3.42 -7.98 -8.30
N THR A 21 -2.25 -7.31 -8.29
CA THR A 21 -0.93 -7.94 -8.45
C THR A 21 0.16 -7.22 -7.68
N ASN A 22 1.28 -7.90 -7.39
CA ASN A 22 2.46 -7.31 -6.74
C ASN A 22 3.04 -6.14 -7.56
N ALA A 23 3.07 -6.26 -8.89
CA ALA A 23 3.53 -5.19 -9.78
C ALA A 23 2.63 -3.95 -9.75
N ALA A 24 1.32 -4.12 -9.54
CA ALA A 24 0.39 -3.00 -9.35
C ALA A 24 0.65 -2.28 -8.01
N ALA A 25 0.82 -3.04 -6.92
CA ALA A 25 1.20 -2.48 -5.62
C ALA A 25 2.55 -1.73 -5.67
N LEU A 26 3.56 -2.29 -6.37
CA LEU A 26 4.85 -1.62 -6.60
C LEU A 26 4.73 -0.33 -7.41
N ARG A 27 3.88 -0.31 -8.45
CA ARG A 27 3.66 0.88 -9.28
C ARG A 27 2.98 2.01 -8.51
N HIS A 28 2.07 1.68 -7.60
CA HIS A 28 1.37 2.66 -6.76
C HIS A 28 2.34 3.45 -5.85
N VAL A 29 3.40 2.79 -5.38
CA VAL A 29 4.35 3.34 -4.40
C VAL A 29 5.70 3.76 -5.00
N ALA A 30 5.82 3.91 -6.33
CA ALA A 30 7.07 4.30 -7.00
C ALA A 30 8.27 3.34 -6.82
N GLY A 31 8.01 2.02 -6.75
CA GLY A 31 8.86 0.94 -7.28
C GLY A 31 10.24 0.66 -6.65
N ASP A 32 11.19 1.60 -6.72
CA ASP A 32 12.61 1.29 -6.51
C ASP A 32 13.02 1.28 -5.03
N GLU A 33 12.38 2.13 -4.22
CA GLU A 33 12.70 2.30 -2.80
C GLU A 33 11.87 1.39 -1.88
N PHE A 34 11.00 0.54 -2.45
CA PHE A 34 9.95 -0.15 -1.71
C PHE A 34 10.06 -1.67 -1.86
N ALA A 35 9.99 -2.39 -0.73
CA ALA A 35 9.88 -3.83 -0.69
C ALA A 35 8.42 -4.24 -0.55
N VAL A 36 7.88 -4.99 -1.51
CA VAL A 36 6.50 -5.48 -1.47
C VAL A 36 6.45 -6.93 -1.06
N THR A 37 5.73 -7.20 0.02
CA THR A 37 5.52 -8.53 0.58
C THR A 37 4.03 -8.82 0.74
N ILE A 38 3.66 -10.09 0.76
CA ILE A 38 2.27 -10.49 1.09
C ILE A 38 2.23 -10.76 2.61
N PRO A 39 1.64 -9.85 3.41
CA PRO A 39 1.55 -10.03 4.85
C PRO A 39 0.58 -11.16 5.20
N LYS A 40 0.85 -11.88 6.30
CA LYS A 40 -0.12 -12.82 6.88
C LYS A 40 -1.28 -12.05 7.49
N SER A 41 -2.47 -12.65 7.60
CA SER A 41 -3.66 -12.00 8.17
C SER A 41 -3.45 -11.41 9.56
N ARG A 42 -2.63 -12.07 10.41
CA ARG A 42 -2.27 -11.55 11.74
C ARG A 42 -1.42 -10.27 11.66
N GLU A 43 -0.51 -10.18 10.69
CA GLU A 43 0.32 -9.00 10.48
C GLU A 43 -0.50 -7.85 9.94
N VAL A 44 -1.44 -8.11 9.02
CA VAL A 44 -2.40 -7.10 8.54
C VAL A 44 -3.18 -6.50 9.71
N ALA A 45 -3.76 -7.34 10.58
CA ALA A 45 -4.50 -6.86 11.74
C ALA A 45 -3.63 -6.00 12.68
N LYS A 46 -2.36 -6.38 12.84
CA LYS A 46 -1.39 -5.61 13.64
C LYS A 46 -1.08 -4.26 13.02
N LEU A 47 -0.82 -4.21 11.71
CA LEU A 47 -0.51 -2.97 10.98
C LEU A 47 -1.70 -2.01 11.00
N VAL A 48 -2.91 -2.51 10.79
CA VAL A 48 -4.14 -1.71 10.90
C VAL A 48 -4.32 -1.19 12.33
N ALA A 49 -4.05 -2.01 13.36
CA ALA A 49 -4.10 -1.57 14.75
C ALA A 49 -3.01 -0.54 15.10
N ASP A 50 -1.86 -0.59 14.42
CA ASP A 50 -0.75 0.36 14.54
C ASP A 50 -1.05 1.70 13.82
N GLY A 51 -2.19 1.80 13.13
CA GLY A 51 -2.62 3.01 12.41
C GLY A 51 -2.15 3.07 10.96
N VAL A 52 -1.60 1.99 10.42
CA VAL A 52 -1.26 1.89 8.99
C VAL A 52 -2.55 1.87 8.18
N LYS A 53 -2.68 2.84 7.27
CA LYS A 53 -3.83 2.92 6.37
C LYS A 53 -3.68 1.93 5.21
N VAL A 54 -4.81 1.38 4.80
CA VAL A 54 -4.94 0.60 3.57
C VAL A 54 -5.28 1.60 2.45
N GLU A 55 -4.44 1.65 1.42
CA GLU A 55 -4.65 2.42 0.20
C GLU A 55 -5.20 1.48 -0.88
N ASP A 56 -6.24 1.89 -1.59
CA ASP A 56 -6.78 1.12 -2.71
C ASP A 56 -6.01 1.48 -4.00
N TYR A 57 -5.58 0.48 -4.77
CA TYR A 57 -4.85 0.70 -6.02
C TYR A 57 -5.70 1.45 -7.07
N GLY A 58 -7.02 1.30 -7.01
CA GLY A 58 -8.00 1.92 -7.91
C GLY A 58 -8.54 3.27 -7.45
N GLU A 59 -8.34 3.65 -6.17
CA GLU A 59 -8.52 5.03 -5.75
C GLU A 59 -7.35 5.85 -6.30
N GLN A 60 -7.66 6.73 -7.26
CA GLN A 60 -6.74 7.83 -7.59
C GLN A 60 -6.38 8.52 -6.28
N PRO A 61 -5.09 8.84 -6.03
CA PRO A 61 -4.73 9.67 -4.89
C PRO A 61 -5.63 10.92 -4.98
N GLU A 62 -6.37 11.23 -3.92
CA GLU A 62 -7.18 12.45 -3.84
C GLU A 62 -6.23 13.65 -3.93
N ALA A 63 -5.85 13.98 -5.16
CA ALA A 63 -5.13 15.18 -5.54
C ALA A 63 -6.18 16.22 -5.92
N GLY A 64 -6.87 16.74 -4.90
CA GLY A 64 -7.69 17.93 -5.01
C GLY A 64 -9.05 17.74 -5.70
N GLU A 65 -10.03 18.45 -5.16
CA GLU A 65 -11.29 18.78 -5.83
C GLU A 65 -11.04 19.26 -7.27
N GLY A 66 -11.83 18.74 -8.21
CA GLY A 66 -11.79 19.14 -9.62
C GLY A 66 -13.05 18.70 -10.34
N GLU A 67 -14.03 19.58 -10.34
CA GLU A 67 -15.29 19.56 -11.10
C GLU A 67 -15.07 19.38 -12.62
N GLY A 68 -16.04 18.76 -13.30
CA GLY A 68 -16.14 18.71 -14.76
C GLY A 68 -17.24 17.78 -15.26
#